data_AF-A0A0B1RUW8-F1
#
_entry.id   AF-A0A0B1RUW8-F1
#
_cell.length_a   1.000
_cell.length_b   1.000
_cell.length_c   1.000
_cell.angle_alpha   90.00
_cell.angle_beta   90.00
_cell.angle_gamma   90.00
#
_symmetry.space_group_name_H-M   'P 1'
#
loop_
_entity.id
_entity.type
_entity.pdbx_description
1 polymer ?
#
loop_
_entity_poly.entity_id
_entity_poly.type
_entity_poly.pdbx_seq_one_letter_code
_entity_poly.pdbx_strand_id
1 'polypeptide(L)'
;MKCFLSGMPECKFGINDKITLQQSSSRNQYDDPTKPARTVVAIDDIQFHQCVRLGKFESDRAISFVPPDGTCELIKYRTTQDIKLPFRVIPLVREVSKSKLEIKVVLKAEYKQNLVGQKIE
;
A
#
# COMPACT_ATOMS: atom_id res chain seq x y z
N MET A 1 12.86 -2.81 -6.86
CA MET A 1 12.57 -3.36 -8.19
C MET A 1 13.79 -4.14 -8.67
N LYS A 2 13.62 -5.37 -9.18
CA LYS A 2 14.68 -6.14 -9.83
C LYS A 2 14.41 -6.16 -11.33
N CYS A 3 15.32 -5.65 -12.13
CA CYS A 3 15.18 -5.44 -13.57
C CYS A 3 16.24 -6.25 -14.31
N PHE A 4 15.78 -7.18 -15.14
CA PHE A 4 16.59 -7.97 -16.06
C PHE A 4 15.94 -7.92 -17.44
N LEU A 5 15.86 -6.70 -17.98
CA LEU A 5 15.20 -6.43 -19.25
C LEU A 5 16.27 -6.19 -20.32
N SER A 6 16.07 -6.67 -21.53
CA SER A 6 17.00 -6.43 -22.62
C SER A 6 16.88 -5.01 -23.16
N GLY A 7 18.00 -4.33 -23.37
CA GLY A 7 18.05 -2.97 -23.90
C GLY A 7 17.67 -1.91 -22.87
N MET A 8 17.03 -0.81 -23.32
CA MET A 8 16.61 0.31 -22.46
C MET A 8 15.10 0.58 -22.62
N PRO A 9 14.23 -0.33 -22.16
CA PRO A 9 12.79 -0.17 -22.35
C PRO A 9 12.19 0.91 -21.44
N GLU A 10 11.28 1.72 -21.99
CA GLU A 10 10.43 2.61 -21.18
C GLU A 10 9.32 1.78 -20.51
N CYS A 11 9.29 1.84 -19.19
CA CYS A 11 8.31 1.14 -18.34
C CYS A 11 7.31 2.14 -17.77
N LYS A 12 6.07 1.67 -17.55
CA LYS A 12 5.03 2.41 -16.84
C LYS A 12 4.55 1.62 -15.64
N PHE A 13 4.46 2.28 -14.48
CA PHE A 13 3.97 1.70 -13.24
C PHE A 13 2.79 2.51 -12.71
N GLY A 14 1.65 1.85 -12.50
CA GLY A 14 0.40 2.46 -12.02
C GLY A 14 0.14 2.17 -10.56
N ILE A 15 -0.41 3.15 -9.82
CA ILE A 15 -0.79 3.04 -8.42
C ILE A 15 -2.26 3.44 -8.26
N ASN A 16 -2.96 2.81 -7.33
CA ASN A 16 -4.34 3.10 -6.96
C ASN A 16 -4.43 4.24 -5.92
N ASP A 17 -3.81 5.38 -6.16
CA ASP A 17 -3.81 6.51 -5.22
C ASP A 17 -5.01 7.47 -5.40
N LYS A 18 -5.37 8.20 -4.34
CA LYS A 18 -6.51 9.14 -4.32
C LYS A 18 -6.35 10.29 -5.32
N ILE A 19 -5.15 10.79 -5.54
CA ILE A 19 -4.88 11.94 -6.42
C ILE A 19 -5.07 11.52 -7.89
N THR A 20 -4.46 10.41 -8.27
CA THR A 20 -4.60 9.71 -9.54
C THR A 20 -6.07 9.38 -9.84
N LEU A 21 -6.83 8.89 -8.85
CA LEU A 21 -8.23 8.49 -9.06
C LEU A 21 -9.23 9.66 -9.02
N GLN A 22 -9.06 10.67 -8.18
CA GLN A 22 -9.97 11.83 -8.09
C GLN A 22 -9.95 12.72 -9.34
N GLN A 23 -8.84 12.80 -10.07
CA GLN A 23 -8.79 13.48 -11.38
C GLN A 23 -9.31 12.59 -12.53
N SER A 24 -9.54 11.30 -12.29
CA SER A 24 -10.15 10.39 -13.27
C SER A 24 -11.67 10.38 -13.23
N SER A 25 -12.27 10.81 -12.12
CA SER A 25 -13.72 10.98 -11.95
C SER A 25 -14.35 12.06 -12.82
N SER A 26 -13.56 12.89 -13.51
CA SER A 26 -14.09 13.80 -14.56
C SER A 26 -14.42 13.09 -15.88
N ARG A 27 -14.22 11.77 -15.97
CA ARG A 27 -14.67 10.95 -17.10
C ARG A 27 -15.70 9.94 -16.62
N ASN A 28 -16.97 10.32 -16.76
CA ASN A 28 -18.19 9.48 -16.79
C ASN A 28 -17.92 7.97 -16.64
N GLN A 29 -17.74 7.51 -15.40
CA GLN A 29 -17.81 6.08 -15.10
C GLN A 29 -19.16 5.87 -14.43
N TYR A 30 -20.11 5.35 -15.21
CA TYR A 30 -21.32 4.72 -14.68
C TYR A 30 -20.88 3.79 -13.54
N ASP A 31 -21.26 4.16 -12.33
CA ASP A 31 -20.99 3.40 -11.11
C ASP A 31 -21.85 2.13 -11.21
N ASP A 32 -21.24 1.05 -11.68
CA ASP A 32 -21.84 -0.28 -11.73
C ASP A 32 -21.90 -0.80 -10.28
N PRO A 33 -23.08 -0.85 -9.65
CA PRO A 33 -23.22 -1.18 -8.22
C PRO A 33 -22.82 -2.63 -7.91
N THR A 34 -22.53 -3.45 -8.94
CA THR A 34 -22.07 -4.83 -8.78
C THR A 34 -20.55 -4.95 -8.62
N LYS A 35 -19.77 -3.89 -8.86
CA LYS A 35 -18.31 -3.92 -8.73
C LYS A 35 -17.88 -3.50 -7.32
N PRO A 36 -17.02 -4.29 -6.65
CA PRO A 36 -16.49 -3.89 -5.35
C PRO A 36 -15.74 -2.57 -5.50
N ALA A 37 -16.07 -1.59 -4.65
CA ALA A 37 -15.42 -0.29 -4.61
C ALA A 37 -13.89 -0.48 -4.63
N ARG A 38 -13.21 0.13 -5.61
CA ARG A 38 -11.74 0.08 -5.67
C ARG A 38 -11.20 0.69 -4.40
N THR A 39 -10.38 -0.06 -3.67
CA THR A 39 -9.66 0.47 -2.52
C THR A 39 -8.67 1.50 -3.02
N VAL A 40 -8.86 2.74 -2.64
CA VAL A 40 -7.99 3.86 -3.02
C VAL A 40 -7.08 4.19 -1.85
N VAL A 41 -5.79 4.36 -2.11
CA VAL A 41 -4.78 4.65 -1.08
C VAL A 41 -4.53 6.16 -1.03
N ALA A 42 -4.61 6.74 0.17
CA ALA A 42 -4.12 8.10 0.39
C ALA A 42 -2.60 8.05 0.55
N ILE A 43 -1.86 8.84 -0.22
CA ILE A 43 -0.40 8.92 -0.12
C ILE A 43 -0.04 10.35 0.31
N ASP A 44 0.78 10.49 1.34
CA ASP A 44 1.16 11.78 1.91
C ASP A 44 2.33 12.41 1.15
N ASP A 45 3.36 11.60 0.87
CA ASP A 45 4.53 12.01 0.09
C ASP A 45 5.14 10.82 -0.65
N ILE A 46 5.78 11.11 -1.79
CA ILE A 46 6.45 10.14 -2.64
C ILE A 46 7.81 10.72 -3.05
N GLN A 47 8.84 9.91 -2.90
CA GLN A 47 10.19 10.13 -3.42
C GLN A 47 10.41 9.16 -4.58
N PHE A 48 10.97 9.67 -5.68
CA PHE A 48 11.22 8.91 -6.89
C PHE A 48 12.72 8.70 -7.10
N HIS A 49 13.08 7.57 -7.69
CA HIS A 49 14.41 7.38 -8.25
C HIS A 49 14.65 8.35 -9.41
N GLN A 50 15.91 8.73 -9.62
CA GLN A 50 16.33 9.64 -10.71
C GLN A 50 15.96 9.18 -12.13
N CYS A 51 15.64 7.89 -12.32
CA CYS A 51 15.24 7.35 -13.62
C CYS A 51 13.76 7.61 -13.96
N VAL A 52 12.99 8.18 -13.03
CA VAL A 52 11.58 8.52 -13.21
C VAL A 52 11.42 9.86 -13.92
N ARG A 53 10.55 9.90 -14.92
CA ARG A 53 10.17 11.11 -15.65
C ARG A 53 9.05 11.85 -14.92
N LEU A 54 9.42 12.74 -13.99
CA LEU A 54 8.47 13.50 -13.16
C LEU A 54 7.44 14.28 -13.99
N GLY A 55 7.85 14.86 -15.13
CA GLY A 55 6.96 15.65 -15.99
C GLY A 55 5.80 14.87 -16.63
N LYS A 56 5.84 13.54 -16.65
CA LYS A 56 4.73 12.69 -17.12
C LYS A 56 3.86 12.13 -16.01
N PHE A 57 4.27 12.27 -14.75
CA PHE A 57 3.55 11.67 -13.63
C PHE A 57 2.16 12.28 -13.46
N GLU A 58 2.06 13.61 -13.52
CA GLU A 58 0.78 14.34 -13.39
C GLU A 58 -0.17 14.07 -14.56
N SER A 59 0.36 13.97 -15.80
CA SER A 59 -0.46 13.79 -17.00
C SER A 59 -0.95 12.36 -17.21
N ASP A 60 -0.03 11.39 -17.09
CA ASP A 60 -0.30 9.99 -17.42
C ASP A 60 -0.89 9.24 -16.23
N ARG A 61 -0.83 9.84 -15.03
CA ARG A 61 -1.21 9.21 -13.76
C ARG A 61 -0.53 7.85 -13.56
N ALA A 62 0.69 7.78 -14.08
CA ALA A 62 1.53 6.60 -14.11
C ALA A 62 2.97 7.04 -14.06
N ILE A 63 3.78 6.28 -13.33
CA ILE A 63 5.20 6.52 -13.16
C ILE A 63 5.88 5.96 -14.41
N SER A 64 6.39 6.85 -15.27
CA SER A 64 7.14 6.48 -16.47
C SER A 64 8.65 6.56 -16.20
N PHE A 65 9.40 5.51 -16.52
CA PHE A 65 10.83 5.42 -16.21
C PHE A 65 11.56 4.46 -17.14
N VAL A 66 12.90 4.60 -17.23
CA VAL A 66 13.77 3.59 -17.84
C VAL A 66 14.61 2.99 -16.71
N PRO A 67 14.37 1.73 -16.28
CA PRO A 67 15.05 1.19 -15.12
C PRO A 67 16.55 1.00 -15.36
N PRO A 68 17.41 1.26 -14.36
CA PRO A 68 18.77 0.73 -14.38
C PRO A 68 18.75 -0.80 -14.23
N ASP A 69 19.79 -1.45 -14.74
CA ASP A 69 19.94 -2.91 -14.62
C ASP A 69 20.16 -3.34 -13.16
N GLY A 70 19.63 -4.51 -12.81
CA GLY A 70 19.78 -5.09 -11.48
C GLY A 70 18.73 -4.60 -10.49
N THR A 71 19.13 -4.23 -9.27
CA THR A 71 18.20 -3.91 -8.18
C THR A 71 18.26 -2.43 -7.82
N CYS A 72 17.12 -1.75 -7.83
CA CYS A 72 16.99 -0.36 -7.38
C CYS A 72 15.71 -0.12 -6.57
N GLU A 73 15.70 0.91 -5.73
CA GLU A 73 14.48 1.46 -5.12
C GLU A 73 13.84 2.43 -6.12
N LEU A 74 12.69 2.07 -6.70
CA LEU A 74 12.02 2.90 -7.71
C LEU A 74 11.27 4.08 -7.07
N ILE A 75 10.55 3.79 -5.99
CA ILE A 75 9.79 4.75 -5.21
C ILE A 75 9.94 4.45 -3.72
N LYS A 76 9.87 5.50 -2.92
CA LYS A 76 9.68 5.46 -1.48
C LYS A 76 8.50 6.37 -1.16
N TYR A 77 7.56 5.91 -0.33
CA TYR A 77 6.34 6.64 -0.06
C TYR A 77 5.96 6.55 1.41
N ARG A 78 5.11 7.47 1.84
CA ARG A 78 4.53 7.48 3.19
C ARG A 78 3.01 7.62 3.12
N THR A 79 2.32 6.92 4.01
CA THR A 79 0.87 7.07 4.23
C THR A 79 0.57 7.02 5.72
N THR A 80 -0.33 7.89 6.16
CA THR A 80 -0.81 7.99 7.55
C THR A 80 -2.31 7.78 7.67
N GLN A 81 -3.02 7.67 6.55
CA GLN A 81 -4.48 7.59 6.50
C GLN A 81 -4.95 6.21 6.03
N ASP A 82 -6.15 5.81 6.47
CA ASP A 82 -6.82 4.58 6.01
C ASP A 82 -5.99 3.28 6.14
N ILE A 83 -5.07 3.24 7.13
CA ILE A 83 -4.20 2.09 7.38
C ILE A 83 -5.02 0.93 7.97
N LYS A 84 -5.03 -0.21 7.28
CA LYS A 84 -5.61 -1.46 7.78
C LYS A 84 -4.56 -2.22 8.60
N LEU A 85 -4.72 -2.23 9.91
CA LEU A 85 -3.84 -2.99 10.79
C LEU A 85 -4.04 -4.50 10.57
N PRO A 86 -2.98 -5.28 10.33
CA PRO A 86 -3.10 -6.71 10.04
C PRO A 86 -3.53 -7.53 11.27
N PHE A 87 -3.22 -7.02 12.47
CA PHE A 87 -3.58 -7.65 13.73
C PHE A 87 -4.16 -6.63 14.69
N ARG A 88 -5.19 -7.05 15.42
CA ARG A 88 -5.72 -6.34 16.57
C ARG A 88 -5.45 -7.14 17.83
N VAL A 89 -4.70 -6.53 18.75
CA VAL A 89 -4.39 -7.10 20.06
C VAL A 89 -5.38 -6.55 21.07
N ILE A 90 -6.03 -7.43 21.82
CA ILE A 90 -6.97 -7.08 22.89
C ILE A 90 -6.41 -7.67 24.19
N PRO A 91 -5.60 -6.90 24.93
CA PRO A 91 -5.09 -7.34 26.23
C PRO A 91 -6.14 -7.10 27.32
N LEU A 92 -6.26 -8.04 28.23
CA LEU A 92 -7.07 -7.96 29.43
C LEU A 92 -6.19 -8.35 30.60
N VAL A 93 -5.95 -7.40 31.51
CA VAL A 93 -5.16 -7.62 32.71
C VAL A 93 -6.11 -7.55 33.91
N ARG A 94 -6.04 -8.55 34.78
CA ARG A 94 -6.82 -8.64 35.99
C ARG A 94 -5.89 -8.92 37.17
N GLU A 95 -5.80 -7.98 38.09
CA GLU A 95 -5.13 -8.23 39.37
C GLU A 95 -6.09 -9.02 40.27
N VAL A 96 -5.66 -10.19 40.71
CA VAL A 96 -6.46 -11.10 41.56
C VAL A 96 -6.07 -10.94 43.03
N SER A 97 -4.80 -10.64 43.30
CA SER A 97 -4.28 -10.30 44.62
C SER A 97 -2.96 -9.54 44.47
N LYS A 98 -2.40 -9.04 45.58
CA LYS A 98 -1.10 -8.35 45.62
C LYS A 98 0.08 -9.17 45.04
N SER A 99 -0.08 -10.48 44.89
CA SER A 99 0.93 -11.39 44.34
C SER A 99 0.47 -12.16 43.10
N LYS A 100 -0.75 -11.92 42.61
CA LYS A 100 -1.31 -12.65 41.46
C LYS A 100 -1.94 -11.70 40.46
N LEU A 101 -1.46 -11.78 39.23
CA LEU A 101 -1.97 -11.04 38.08
C LEU A 101 -2.30 -12.04 36.97
N GLU A 102 -3.50 -11.94 36.43
CA GLU A 102 -3.99 -12.73 35.31
C GLU A 102 -3.99 -11.88 34.04
N ILE A 103 -3.34 -12.37 32.99
CA ILE A 103 -3.27 -11.71 31.69
C ILE A 103 -3.95 -12.61 30.66
N LYS A 104 -4.97 -12.09 29.99
CA LYS A 104 -5.59 -12.70 28.82
C LYS A 104 -5.33 -11.81 27.62
N VAL A 105 -4.66 -12.34 26.60
CA VAL A 105 -4.43 -11.63 25.35
C VAL A 105 -5.23 -12.30 24.25
N VAL A 106 -6.09 -11.55 23.56
CA VAL A 106 -6.80 -12.02 22.36
C VAL A 106 -6.20 -11.34 21.14
N LEU A 107 -5.63 -12.14 20.24
CA LEU A 107 -5.10 -11.69 18.96
C LEU A 107 -6.13 -11.98 17.86
N LYS A 108 -6.50 -10.96 17.08
CA LYS A 108 -7.38 -11.08 15.92
C LYS A 108 -6.61 -10.72 14.65
N ALA A 109 -6.61 -11.61 13.66
CA ALA A 109 -6.13 -11.32 12.33
C ALA A 109 -7.21 -10.57 11.53
N GLU A 110 -6.88 -9.39 11.02
CA GLU A 110 -7.80 -8.48 10.30
C GLU A 110 -7.41 -8.36 8.81
N TYR A 111 -6.91 -9.44 8.23
CA TYR A 111 -6.60 -9.58 6.79
C TYR A 111 -7.52 -10.61 6.12
N LYS A 112 -7.51 -10.65 4.78
CA LYS A 112 -8.36 -11.58 4.01
C LYS A 112 -8.04 -13.03 4.37
N GLN A 113 -9.08 -13.87 4.45
CA GLN A 113 -8.97 -15.27 4.88
C GLN A 113 -8.04 -16.15 4.02
N ASN A 114 -7.80 -15.75 2.77
CA ASN A 114 -6.89 -16.46 1.86
C ASN A 114 -5.41 -16.08 2.04
N LEU A 115 -5.09 -15.20 3.00
CA LEU A 115 -3.73 -14.82 3.36
C LEU A 115 -3.34 -15.46 4.69
N VAL A 116 -2.04 -15.71 4.88
CA VAL A 116 -1.49 -16.30 6.11
C VAL A 116 -0.35 -15.43 6.61
N GLY A 117 -0.46 -14.90 7.83
CA GLY A 117 0.65 -14.24 8.52
C GLY A 117 1.68 -15.27 8.98
N GLN A 118 2.97 -15.03 8.70
CA GLN A 118 4.08 -15.90 9.11
C GLN A 118 5.01 -15.15 10.06
N LYS A 119 5.79 -15.89 10.87
CA LYS A 119 6.77 -15.34 11.83
C LYS A 119 6.13 -14.37 12.82
N ILE A 120 5.05 -14.80 13.47
CA ILE A 120 4.42 -14.08 14.58
C ILE A 120 5.22 -14.43 15.83
N GLU A 121 6.11 -13.54 16.26
CA GLU A 121 6.97 -13.67 17.44
C GLU A 121 6.89 -12.42 18.31
#